data_AF-A0A833QYS8-F1
#
_entry.id   AF-A0A833QYS8-F1
#
_cell.length_a   1.000
_cell.length_b   1.000
_cell.length_c   1.000
_cell.angle_alpha   90.00
_cell.angle_beta   90.00
_cell.angle_gamma   90.00
#
_symmetry.space_group_name_H-M   'P 1'
#
loop_
_entity.id
_entity.type
_entity.pdbx_description
1 polymer ?
#
loop_
_entity_poly.entity_id
_entity_poly.type
_entity_poly.pdbx_seq_one_letter_code
_entity_poly.pdbx_strand_id
1 'polypeptide(L)'
;MEYDHEIVKIAKCECCGIWEECTVDYIHSVEEQFGGAWVCGLCSEAIKEEQRRLGVDLEVAMQLHAKFRETASIDPTMQIARSFLDLLKKMISSRKLIS
;
A
#
# COMPACT_ATOMS: atom_id res chain seq x y z
N MET A 1 -35.94 -9.68 22.31
CA MET A 1 -35.22 -8.86 21.33
C MET A 1 -33.78 -9.27 21.45
N GLU A 2 -33.36 -10.16 20.57
CA GLU A 2 -32.00 -10.67 20.54
C GLU A 2 -31.15 -9.60 19.86
N TYR A 3 -30.30 -8.93 20.64
CA TYR A 3 -29.35 -7.96 20.11
C TYR A 3 -28.29 -8.76 19.36
N ASP A 4 -28.39 -8.77 18.03
CA ASP A 4 -27.35 -9.29 17.15
C ASP A 4 -26.09 -8.44 17.40
N HIS A 5 -25.22 -8.91 18.30
CA HIS A 5 -23.92 -8.31 18.51
C HIS A 5 -23.08 -8.72 17.33
N GLU A 6 -23.12 -7.90 16.29
CA GLU A 6 -22.27 -8.04 15.11
C GLU A 6 -20.83 -8.28 15.59
N ILE A 7 -20.24 -9.41 15.21
CA ILE A 7 -18.91 -9.77 15.68
C ILE A 7 -17.92 -8.83 14.99
N VAL A 8 -17.29 -7.96 15.78
CA VAL A 8 -16.32 -6.99 15.31
C VAL A 8 -14.89 -7.49 15.56
N LYS A 9 -13.98 -7.23 14.61
CA LYS A 9 -12.55 -7.52 14.69
C LYS A 9 -11.73 -6.31 14.25
N ILE A 10 -10.49 -6.22 14.75
CA ILE A 10 -9.51 -5.27 14.24
C ILE A 10 -8.65 -5.99 13.19
N ALA A 11 -8.67 -5.50 11.96
CA ALA A 11 -7.90 -6.06 10.84
C ALA A 11 -6.84 -5.05 10.36
N LYS A 12 -5.72 -5.54 9.78
CA LYS A 12 -4.60 -4.70 9.30
C LYS A 12 -4.48 -4.74 7.79
N CYS A 13 -4.46 -3.57 7.15
CA CYS A 13 -4.70 -3.44 5.73
C CYS A 13 -3.46 -3.93 5.01
N GLU A 14 -3.63 -4.91 4.13
CA GLU A 14 -2.50 -5.48 3.39
C GLU A 14 -1.88 -4.42 2.47
N CYS A 15 -2.71 -3.49 1.98
CA CYS A 15 -2.21 -2.38 1.18
C CYS A 15 -1.48 -1.34 2.03
N CYS A 16 -2.11 -0.67 3.00
CA CYS A 16 -1.57 0.53 3.67
C CYS A 16 -1.07 0.31 5.11
N GLY A 17 -1.33 -0.85 5.70
CA GLY A 17 -0.91 -1.20 7.05
C GLY A 17 -1.69 -0.52 8.19
N ILE A 18 -2.72 0.28 7.88
CA ILE A 18 -3.66 0.85 8.85
C ILE A 18 -4.51 -0.28 9.45
N TRP A 19 -4.87 -0.12 10.72
CA TRP A 19 -5.79 -0.99 11.42
C TRP A 19 -7.20 -0.39 11.42
N GLU A 20 -8.21 -1.18 11.07
CA GLU A 20 -9.62 -0.75 11.15
C GLU A 20 -10.43 -1.76 11.97
N GLU A 21 -11.39 -1.24 12.72
CA GLU A 21 -12.41 -2.01 13.40
C GLU A 21 -13.54 -2.30 12.40
N CYS A 22 -13.83 -3.58 12.17
CA CYS A 22 -14.71 -4.04 11.10
C CYS A 22 -15.53 -5.26 11.55
N THR A 23 -16.75 -5.38 11.03
CA THR A 23 -17.54 -6.59 11.22
C THR A 23 -16.92 -7.75 10.43
N VAL A 24 -17.06 -8.97 10.93
CA VAL A 24 -16.54 -10.17 10.25
C VAL A 24 -17.13 -10.31 8.85
N ASP A 25 -18.42 -10.01 8.70
CA ASP A 25 -19.11 -10.07 7.41
C ASP A 25 -18.56 -9.03 6.43
N TYR A 26 -18.25 -7.81 6.90
CA TYR A 26 -17.62 -6.80 6.07
C TYR A 26 -16.22 -7.26 5.60
N ILE A 27 -15.39 -7.79 6.51
CA ILE A 27 -14.07 -8.33 6.16
C ILE A 27 -14.18 -9.37 5.04
N HIS A 28 -15.08 -10.35 5.18
CA HIS A 28 -15.25 -11.39 4.17
C HIS A 28 -15.75 -10.85 2.83
N SER A 29 -16.67 -9.88 2.83
CA SER A 29 -17.13 -9.26 1.58
C SER A 29 -16.01 -8.53 0.84
N VAL A 30 -15.09 -7.90 1.58
CA VAL A 30 -13.91 -7.24 1.01
C VAL A 30 -12.92 -8.29 0.50
N GLU A 31 -12.62 -9.32 1.27
CA GLU A 31 -11.72 -10.40 0.83
C GLU A 31 -12.23 -11.06 -0.45
N GLU A 32 -13.53 -11.35 -0.56
CA GLU A 32 -14.13 -11.89 -1.80
C GLU A 32 -13.96 -10.92 -2.98
N GLN A 33 -14.15 -9.62 -2.74
CA GLN A 33 -13.99 -8.60 -3.77
C GLN A 33 -12.54 -8.45 -4.24
N PHE A 34 -11.55 -8.53 -3.33
CA PHE A 34 -10.15 -8.17 -3.58
C PHE A 34 -9.21 -9.37 -3.62
N GLY A 35 -9.67 -10.51 -4.15
CA GLY A 35 -8.81 -11.67 -4.41
C GLY A 35 -8.25 -12.33 -3.14
N GLY A 36 -9.01 -12.27 -2.05
CA GLY A 36 -8.67 -12.79 -0.72
C GLY A 36 -7.90 -11.81 0.16
N ALA A 37 -7.56 -10.62 -0.33
CA ALA A 37 -6.83 -9.63 0.45
C ALA A 37 -7.77 -8.73 1.25
N TRP A 38 -7.47 -8.51 2.53
CA TRP A 38 -8.17 -7.49 3.30
C TRP A 38 -7.56 -6.10 3.03
N VAL A 39 -8.38 -5.20 2.48
CA VAL A 39 -8.05 -3.79 2.27
C VAL A 39 -8.98 -2.88 3.07
N CYS A 40 -8.42 -1.81 3.65
CA CYS A 40 -9.21 -0.83 4.37
C CYS A 40 -10.18 -0.09 3.45
N GLY A 41 -11.21 0.54 4.04
CA GLY A 41 -12.24 1.26 3.27
C GLY A 41 -11.67 2.30 2.30
N LEU A 42 -10.62 3.03 2.72
CA LEU A 42 -9.95 4.03 1.89
C LEU A 42 -9.17 3.41 0.71
N CYS A 43 -8.45 2.31 0.93
CA CYS A 43 -7.75 1.61 -0.14
C CYS A 43 -8.74 0.96 -1.12
N SER A 44 -9.85 0.41 -0.62
CA SER A 44 -10.93 -0.12 -1.46
C SER A 44 -11.44 0.94 -2.45
N GLU A 45 -11.78 2.13 -1.95
CA GLU A 45 -12.29 3.21 -2.83
C GLU A 45 -11.21 3.74 -3.79
N ALA A 46 -9.95 3.83 -3.35
CA ALA A 46 -8.84 4.23 -4.21
C ALA A 46 -8.61 3.23 -5.36
N ILE A 47 -8.59 1.92 -5.07
CA ILE A 47 -8.42 0.88 -6.08
C ILE A 47 -9.59 0.89 -7.08
N LYS A 48 -10.84 1.00 -6.59
CA LYS A 48 -12.02 1.11 -7.47
C LYS A 48 -11.95 2.33 -8.38
N GLU A 49 -11.46 3.47 -7.86
CA GLU A 49 -11.28 4.66 -8.67
C GLU A 49 -10.15 4.50 -9.70
N GLU A 50 -9.04 3.86 -9.34
CA GLU A 50 -7.97 3.52 -10.30
C GLU A 50 -8.49 2.61 -11.42
N GLN A 51 -9.29 1.61 -11.07
CA GLN A 51 -9.96 0.71 -12.01
C GLN A 51 -10.85 1.50 -12.98
N ARG A 52 -11.70 2.38 -12.46
CA ARG A 52 -12.61 3.24 -13.26
C ARG A 52 -11.85 4.20 -14.16
N ARG A 53 -10.84 4.89 -13.62
CA ARG A 53 -10.09 5.94 -14.30
C ARG A 53 -9.20 5.40 -15.43
N LEU A 54 -8.64 4.20 -15.23
CA LEU A 54 -7.69 3.60 -16.17
C LEU A 54 -8.33 2.51 -17.05
N GLY A 55 -9.52 2.04 -16.72
CA GLY A 55 -10.19 0.95 -17.45
C GLY A 55 -9.40 -0.36 -17.40
N VAL A 56 -8.74 -0.63 -16.28
CA VAL A 56 -7.91 -1.82 -16.07
C VAL A 56 -8.66 -2.85 -15.21
N ASP A 57 -8.19 -4.09 -15.23
CA ASP A 57 -8.73 -5.13 -14.35
C ASP A 57 -8.34 -4.88 -12.88
N LEU A 58 -9.11 -5.47 -11.96
CA LEU A 58 -8.93 -5.29 -10.52
C LEU A 58 -7.50 -5.60 -10.06
N GLU A 59 -6.92 -6.72 -10.51
CA GLU A 59 -5.55 -7.11 -10.14
C GLU A 59 -4.54 -6.04 -10.56
N VAL A 60 -4.70 -5.46 -11.75
CA VAL A 60 -3.85 -4.38 -12.24
C VAL A 60 -4.04 -3.12 -11.41
N ALA A 61 -5.28 -2.76 -11.07
CA ALA A 61 -5.56 -1.63 -10.18
C ALA A 61 -4.92 -1.83 -8.80
N MET A 62 -5.01 -3.02 -8.22
CA MET A 62 -4.37 -3.34 -6.94
C MET A 62 -2.84 -3.18 -7.01
N GLN A 63 -2.21 -3.63 -8.10
CA GLN A 63 -0.75 -3.47 -8.30
C GLN A 63 -0.34 -2.00 -8.46
N LEU A 64 -1.13 -1.22 -9.19
CA LEU A 64 -0.89 0.22 -9.35
C LEU A 64 -1.00 0.96 -8.02
N HIS A 65 -2.03 0.66 -7.24
CA HIS A 65 -2.25 1.24 -5.92
C HIS A 65 -1.11 0.89 -4.96
N ALA A 66 -0.69 -0.39 -4.92
CA ALA A 66 0.43 -0.84 -4.11
C ALA A 66 1.73 -0.12 -4.47
N LYS A 67 2.00 0.05 -5.76
CA LYS A 67 3.17 0.80 -6.25
C LYS A 67 3.10 2.27 -5.89
N PHE A 68 1.93 2.91 -6.03
CA PHE A 68 1.73 4.29 -5.59
C PHE A 68 2.04 4.44 -4.10
N ARG A 69 1.49 3.54 -3.27
CA ARG A 69 1.72 3.55 -1.82
C ARG A 69 3.17 3.31 -1.47
N GLU A 70 3.86 2.39 -2.15
CA GLU A 70 5.30 2.19 -1.98
C GLU A 70 6.04 3.51 -2.24
N THR A 71 5.82 4.14 -3.39
CA THR A 71 6.49 5.41 -3.74
C THR A 71 6.15 6.55 -2.79
N ALA A 72 4.90 6.65 -2.31
CA ALA A 72 4.46 7.66 -1.37
C ALA A 72 4.99 7.41 0.06
N SER A 73 5.24 6.14 0.42
CA SER A 73 5.81 5.76 1.71
C SER A 73 7.33 5.97 1.80
N ILE A 74 8.02 6.14 0.67
CA ILE A 74 9.43 6.49 0.68
C ILE A 74 9.53 7.95 1.11
N ASP A 75 9.89 8.15 2.38
CA ASP A 75 10.22 9.47 2.94
C ASP A 75 11.15 10.23 1.98
N PRO A 76 10.75 11.43 1.50
CA PRO A 76 11.60 12.27 0.66
C PRO A 76 13.00 12.46 1.25
N THR A 77 13.13 12.54 2.58
CA THR A 77 14.39 12.64 3.31
C THR A 77 15.28 11.42 3.09
N MET A 78 14.69 10.22 3.11
CA MET A 78 15.40 8.96 2.86
C MET A 78 15.83 8.81 1.40
N GLN A 79 15.04 9.29 0.43
CA GLN A 79 15.47 9.34 -0.98
C GLN A 79 16.67 10.26 -1.17
N ILE A 80 16.60 11.44 -0.55
CA ILE A 80 17.67 12.42 -0.58
C ILE A 80 18.93 11.83 0.05
N ALA A 81 18.84 11.26 1.26
CA ALA A 81 19.97 10.64 1.95
C ALA A 81 20.62 9.51 1.12
N ARG A 82 19.81 8.66 0.48
CA ARG A 82 20.31 7.60 -0.41
C ARG A 82 21.03 8.14 -1.64
N SER A 83 20.48 9.19 -2.25
CA SER A 83 21.09 9.88 -3.40
C SER A 83 22.44 10.51 -3.02
N PHE A 84 22.52 11.16 -1.85
CA PHE A 84 23.77 11.70 -1.33
C PHE A 84 24.81 10.61 -1.08
N LEU A 85 24.43 9.49 -0.47
CA LEU A 85 25.34 8.35 -0.24
C LEU A 85 25.91 7.79 -1.55
N ASP A 86 25.10 7.67 -2.60
CA ASP A 86 25.56 7.18 -3.89
C ASP A 86 26.53 8.15 -4.58
N LEU A 87 26.30 9.47 -4.45
CA LEU A 87 27.26 10.49 -4.90
C LEU A 87 28.58 10.41 -4.14
N LEU A 88 28.54 10.28 -2.81
CA LEU A 88 29.75 10.12 -1.98
C LEU A 88 30.53 8.87 -2.38
N LYS A 89 29.87 7.72 -2.56
CA LYS A 89 30.49 6.47 -3.01
C LYS A 89 31.16 6.61 -4.39
N LYS A 90 30.49 7.27 -5.34
CA LYS A 90 31.06 7.57 -6.67
C LYS A 90 32.29 8.45 -6.54
N MET A 91 32.24 9.53 -5.76
CA MET A 91 33.39 10.42 -5.56
C MET A 91 34.58 9.71 -4.93
N ILE A 92 34.34 8.83 -3.95
CA ILE A 92 35.40 8.03 -3.31
C ILE A 92 36.00 7.03 -4.30
N SER A 93 35.15 6.38 -5.10
CA SER A 93 35.58 5.38 -6.10
C SER A 93 36.36 6.02 -7.25
N SER A 94 35.93 7.19 -7.74
CA SER A 94 36.67 7.96 -8.75
C SER A 94 38.00 8.47 -8.23
N ARG A 95 38.11 8.75 -6.92
CA ARG A 95 39.39 9.13 -6.28
C ARG A 95 40.42 8.00 -6.25
N LYS A 96 39.97 6.74 -6.18
CA LYS A 96 40.85 5.55 -6.24
C LYS A 96 41.38 5.24 -7.64
N LEU A 97 40.87 5.87 -8.69
CA LEU A 97 41.34 5.71 -10.07
C LEU A 97 42.37 6.78 -10.49
N ILE A 98 42.64 7.76 -9.62
CA ILE A 98 43.50 8.92 -9.89
C ILE A 98 44.71 8.97 -8.93
N SER A 99 44.75 8.07 -7.93
CA SER A 99 45.88 7.84 -7.02
C SER A 99 46.56 6.52 -7.34
#